data_AF-A0A0B7BAB9-F1
#
_entry.id   AF-A0A0B7BAB9-F1
#
_cell.length_a   1.000
_cell.length_b   1.000
_cell.length_c   1.000
_cell.angle_alpha   90.00
_cell.angle_beta   90.00
_cell.angle_gamma   90.00
#
_symmetry.space_group_name_H-M   'P 1'
#
loop_
_entity.id
_entity.type
_entity.pdbx_description
1 polymer ?
#
loop_
_entity_poly.entity_id
_entity_poly.type
_entity_poly.pdbx_seq_one_letter_code
_entity_poly.pdbx_strand_id
1 'polypeptide(L)'
;MSTIIGTNMSTITGTNILVEFLPGEKYYVKICNFSCSALLDSYDGGRLYLALPPAIISPELRSNSEVFLVSDVWGLGCLLNELVTGKPVWHEHRHLLDEDLQEMLEENPVPDIPSIYLELLPLFHASWETDWTKRKSVMNLKELLVMAYQNNLRNL
;
A
#
# COMPACT_ATOMS: atom_id res chain seq x y z
N MET A 1 1.63 -19.31 23.58
CA MET A 1 1.77 -18.02 22.87
C MET A 1 1.98 -18.35 21.40
N SER A 2 0.92 -18.35 20.61
CA SER A 2 1.02 -18.48 19.16
C SER A 2 1.57 -17.17 18.62
N THR A 3 2.86 -17.16 18.25
CA THR A 3 3.42 -16.11 17.40
C THR A 3 2.53 -16.05 16.16
N ILE A 4 1.90 -14.91 15.92
CA ILE A 4 1.17 -14.65 14.67
C ILE A 4 2.23 -14.51 13.59
N ILE A 5 2.66 -15.65 13.03
CA ILE A 5 3.61 -15.72 11.92
C ILE A 5 2.76 -15.57 10.66
N GLY A 6 2.80 -14.39 10.04
CA GLY A 6 2.13 -14.14 8.76
C GLY A 6 0.71 -13.61 8.87
N THR A 7 0.55 -12.37 9.37
CA THR A 7 -0.66 -11.58 9.08
C THR A 7 -0.43 -10.75 7.83
N ASN A 8 -1.39 -10.78 6.91
CA ASN A 8 -1.52 -9.78 5.86
C ASN A 8 -2.52 -8.72 6.35
N MET A 9 -2.12 -7.45 6.32
CA MET A 9 -2.96 -6.31 6.64
C MET A 9 -3.48 -5.65 5.37
N SER A 10 -4.58 -6.20 4.86
CA SER A 10 -5.13 -5.84 3.56
C SER A 10 -5.81 -4.45 3.50
N THR A 11 -5.71 -3.63 4.56
CA THR A 11 -6.31 -2.28 4.66
C THR A 11 -5.31 -1.19 5.06
N ILE A 12 -4.09 -1.23 4.54
CA ILE A 12 -3.11 -0.16 4.76
C ILE A 12 -3.55 1.10 3.99
N THR A 13 -4.17 2.05 4.69
CA THR A 13 -4.73 3.32 4.16
C THR A 13 -4.59 4.42 5.22
N GLY A 14 -4.70 5.69 4.83
CA GLY A 14 -4.52 6.83 5.73
C GLY A 14 -5.47 6.83 6.92
N THR A 15 -6.70 6.33 6.75
CA THR A 15 -7.70 6.23 7.82
C THR A 15 -7.35 5.22 8.91
N ASN A 16 -6.42 4.30 8.63
CA ASN A 16 -5.98 3.24 9.54
C ASN A 16 -4.60 3.56 10.16
N ILE A 17 -4.16 4.82 10.09
CA ILE A 17 -2.94 5.31 10.73
C ILE A 17 -3.30 6.27 11.87
N LEU A 18 -2.83 5.93 13.07
CA LEU A 18 -2.97 6.77 14.26
C LEU A 18 -1.68 7.56 14.46
N VAL A 19 -1.82 8.87 14.68
CA VAL A 19 -0.71 9.76 15.04
C VAL A 19 -0.93 10.25 16.47
N GLU A 20 0.00 9.92 17.34
CA GLU A 20 0.02 10.35 18.74
C GLU A 20 1.11 11.41 18.93
N PHE A 21 0.72 12.56 19.49
CA PHE A 21 1.63 13.66 19.82
C PHE A 21 2.04 13.57 21.28
N LEU A 22 3.34 13.41 21.54
CA LEU A 22 3.88 13.42 22.89
C LEU A 22 4.59 14.75 23.19
N PRO A 23 4.66 15.16 24.47
CA PRO A 23 5.47 16.29 24.90
C PRO A 23 6.91 16.16 24.40
N GLY A 24 7.43 17.21 23.75
CA GLY A 24 8.78 17.24 23.20
C GLY A 24 8.89 16.95 21.69
N GLU A 25 7.88 17.34 20.90
CA GLU A 25 7.89 17.27 19.42
C GLU A 25 8.11 15.86 18.85
N LYS A 26 7.67 14.83 19.57
CA LYS A 26 7.75 13.44 19.10
C LYS A 26 6.40 12.98 18.58
N TYR A 27 6.42 12.51 17.33
CA TYR A 27 5.27 11.88 16.69
C TYR A 27 5.43 10.36 16.75
N TYR A 28 4.40 9.67 17.24
CA TYR A 28 4.30 8.22 17.17
C TYR A 28 3.25 7.85 16.14
N VAL A 29 3.67 7.13 15.10
CA VAL A 29 2.78 6.61 14.06
C VAL A 29 2.52 5.14 14.36
N LYS A 30 1.25 4.77 14.49
CA LYS A 30 0.81 3.41 14.78
C LYS A 30 -0.23 2.99 13.74
N ILE A 31 -0.15 1.74 13.32
CA ILE A 31 -1.15 1.15 12.43
C ILE A 31 -2.30 0.61 13.29
N CYS A 32 -3.55 0.79 12.86
CA CYS A 32 -4.75 0.31 13.55
C CYS A 32 -5.71 -0.40 12.59
N ASN A 33 -6.84 -0.88 13.12
CA ASN A 33 -7.92 -1.53 12.36
C ASN A 33 -7.49 -2.81 11.61
N PHE A 34 -7.33 -3.90 12.34
CA PHE A 34 -6.98 -5.23 11.81
C PHE A 34 -8.22 -6.08 11.46
N SER A 35 -9.38 -5.47 11.23
CA SER A 35 -10.65 -6.19 11.01
C SER A 35 -10.67 -7.00 9.71
N CYS A 36 -9.90 -6.54 8.71
CA CYS A 36 -9.70 -7.22 7.42
C CYS A 36 -8.32 -7.88 7.34
N SER A 37 -7.65 -8.11 8.47
CA SER A 37 -6.38 -8.85 8.47
C SER A 37 -6.62 -10.34 8.31
N ALA A 38 -5.75 -10.98 7.52
CA ALA A 38 -5.82 -12.40 7.22
C ALA A 38 -4.62 -13.14 7.82
N LEU A 39 -4.86 -14.33 8.39
CA LEU A 39 -3.80 -15.28 8.71
C LEU A 39 -3.48 -16.08 7.44
N LEU A 40 -2.24 -16.05 6.97
CA LEU A 40 -1.87 -16.65 5.68
C LEU A 40 -2.17 -18.16 5.59
N ASP A 41 -2.13 -18.87 6.72
CA ASP A 41 -2.43 -20.32 6.77
C ASP A 41 -3.94 -20.62 6.89
N SER A 42 -4.78 -19.61 7.13
CA SER A 42 -6.20 -19.78 7.44
C SER A 42 -6.98 -18.50 7.15
N TYR A 43 -7.27 -18.24 5.87
CA TYR A 43 -8.08 -17.10 5.41
C TYR A 43 -9.13 -17.52 4.37
N ASP A 44 -10.11 -16.63 4.18
CA ASP A 44 -11.10 -16.71 3.11
C ASP A 44 -10.86 -15.54 2.15
N GLY A 45 -10.21 -15.81 1.02
CA GLY A 45 -9.83 -14.79 0.05
C GLY A 45 -11.03 -14.12 -0.62
N GLY A 46 -12.13 -14.85 -0.84
CA GLY A 46 -13.36 -14.28 -1.42
C GLY A 46 -14.04 -13.32 -0.44
N ARG A 47 -14.08 -13.67 0.85
CA ARG A 47 -14.56 -12.75 1.88
C ARG A 47 -13.67 -11.50 1.98
N LEU A 48 -12.37 -11.68 1.88
CA LEU A 48 -11.43 -10.56 1.94
C LEU A 48 -11.60 -9.63 0.74
N TYR A 49 -11.71 -10.16 -0.48
CA TYR A 49 -12.01 -9.41 -1.69
C TYR A 49 -13.26 -8.53 -1.54
N LEU A 50 -14.34 -9.09 -0.99
CA LEU A 50 -15.60 -8.37 -0.77
C LEU A 50 -15.54 -7.33 0.36
N ALA A 51 -14.63 -7.48 1.31
CA ALA A 51 -14.50 -6.58 2.46
C ALA A 51 -13.65 -5.34 2.15
N LEU A 52 -12.86 -5.36 1.07
CA LEU A 52 -11.92 -4.30 0.73
C LEU A 52 -12.48 -3.34 -0.33
N PRO A 53 -12.17 -2.04 -0.24
CA PRO A 53 -12.40 -1.11 -1.35
C PRO A 53 -11.65 -1.57 -2.61
N PRO A 54 -12.30 -1.61 -3.80
CA PRO A 54 -11.67 -2.12 -5.02
C PRO A 54 -10.33 -1.48 -5.35
N ALA A 55 -10.20 -0.16 -5.16
CA ALA A 55 -8.97 0.58 -5.42
C ALA A 55 -7.75 0.01 -4.70
N ILE A 56 -7.87 -0.51 -3.49
CA ILE A 56 -6.71 -0.96 -2.70
C ILE A 56 -6.42 -2.46 -2.80
N ILE A 57 -7.25 -3.20 -3.52
CA ILE A 57 -7.09 -4.65 -3.71
C ILE A 57 -5.89 -4.89 -4.63
N SER A 58 -4.92 -5.69 -4.17
CA SER A 58 -3.77 -6.08 -4.97
C SER A 58 -4.16 -7.04 -6.11
N PRO A 59 -3.38 -7.10 -7.21
CA PRO A 59 -3.70 -7.93 -8.37
C PRO A 59 -3.90 -9.40 -8.03
N GLU A 60 -3.05 -9.98 -7.17
CA GLU A 60 -3.15 -11.38 -6.78
C GLU A 60 -4.42 -11.73 -5.98
N LEU A 61 -4.91 -10.80 -5.14
CA LEU A 61 -6.15 -10.98 -4.39
C LEU A 61 -7.35 -10.88 -5.33
N ARG A 62 -7.30 -9.95 -6.29
CA ARG A 62 -8.35 -9.80 -7.30
C ARG A 62 -8.45 -11.02 -8.21
N SER A 63 -7.34 -11.49 -8.76
CA SER A 63 -7.34 -12.54 -9.78
C SER A 63 -7.53 -13.94 -9.20
N ASN A 64 -6.88 -14.23 -8.07
CA ASN A 64 -6.80 -15.60 -7.54
C ASN A 64 -7.37 -15.72 -6.12
N SER A 65 -7.88 -14.64 -5.53
CA SER A 65 -8.25 -14.62 -4.11
C SER A 65 -7.08 -14.98 -3.19
N GLU A 66 -5.84 -14.70 -3.60
CA GLU A 66 -4.63 -15.02 -2.85
C GLU A 66 -4.05 -13.78 -2.18
N VAL A 67 -3.47 -13.97 -0.98
CA VAL A 67 -2.69 -12.93 -0.30
C VAL A 67 -1.32 -13.42 0.11
N PHE A 68 -0.34 -12.53 0.04
CA PHE A 68 1.03 -12.76 0.44
C PHE A 68 1.51 -11.61 1.33
N LEU A 69 2.67 -11.75 1.97
CA LEU A 69 3.25 -10.64 2.73
C LEU A 69 3.51 -9.40 1.85
N VAL A 70 3.83 -9.61 0.56
CA VAL A 70 4.02 -8.53 -0.41
C VAL A 70 2.71 -7.90 -0.88
N SER A 71 1.54 -8.47 -0.58
CA SER A 71 0.25 -7.80 -0.82
C SER A 71 0.09 -6.56 0.06
N ASP A 72 0.67 -6.55 1.26
CA ASP A 72 0.70 -5.34 2.11
C ASP A 72 1.58 -4.23 1.54
N VAL A 73 2.58 -4.58 0.72
CA VAL A 73 3.44 -3.60 0.03
C VAL A 73 2.63 -2.81 -1.00
N TRP A 74 1.66 -3.45 -1.66
CA TRP A 74 0.71 -2.76 -2.54
C TRP A 74 -0.09 -1.71 -1.75
N GLY A 75 -0.66 -2.11 -0.61
CA GLY A 75 -1.37 -1.22 0.29
C GLY A 75 -0.50 -0.08 0.83
N LEU A 76 0.78 -0.35 1.13
CA LEU A 76 1.74 0.69 1.53
C LEU A 76 1.95 1.74 0.42
N GLY A 77 2.01 1.31 -0.85
CA GLY A 77 2.03 2.23 -1.99
C GLY A 77 0.79 3.13 -2.03
N CYS A 78 -0.39 2.55 -1.78
CA CYS A 78 -1.67 3.28 -1.68
C CYS A 78 -1.63 4.33 -0.56
N LEU A 79 -1.20 3.96 0.64
CA LEU A 79 -1.05 4.88 1.77
C LEU A 79 -0.05 6.00 1.46
N LEU A 80 1.11 5.67 0.90
CA LEU A 80 2.12 6.67 0.54
C LEU A 80 1.58 7.68 -0.48
N ASN A 81 0.82 7.21 -1.46
CA ASN A 81 0.17 8.07 -2.45
C ASN A 81 -0.84 9.00 -1.79
N GLU A 82 -1.64 8.47 -0.87
CA GLU A 82 -2.60 9.25 -0.11
C GLU A 82 -1.92 10.33 0.74
N LEU A 83 -0.78 10.01 1.36
CA LEU A 83 -0.02 10.99 2.15
C LEU A 83 0.55 12.14 1.31
N VAL A 84 1.00 11.86 0.07
CA VAL A 84 1.61 12.89 -0.78
C VAL A 84 0.59 13.67 -1.62
N THR A 85 -0.59 13.10 -1.87
CA THR A 85 -1.65 13.75 -2.67
C THR A 85 -2.78 14.32 -1.82
N GLY A 86 -2.95 13.85 -0.57
CA GLY A 86 -4.09 14.15 0.27
C GLY A 86 -5.41 13.52 -0.20
N LYS A 87 -5.36 12.58 -1.15
CA LYS A 87 -6.54 11.92 -1.75
C LYS A 87 -6.37 10.40 -1.71
N PRO A 88 -7.46 9.62 -1.64
CA PRO A 88 -7.38 8.18 -1.87
C PRO A 88 -6.70 7.86 -3.19
N VAL A 89 -5.95 6.77 -3.22
CA VAL A 89 -5.27 6.31 -4.44
C VAL A 89 -6.29 6.08 -5.57
N TRP A 90 -5.93 6.45 -6.80
CA TRP A 90 -6.79 6.42 -7.99
C TRP A 90 -8.17 7.11 -7.81
N HIS A 91 -8.27 8.13 -6.94
CA HIS A 91 -9.51 8.85 -6.67
C HIS A 91 -10.27 9.35 -7.92
N GLU A 92 -9.54 9.76 -8.96
CA GLU A 92 -10.15 10.23 -10.21
C GLU A 92 -10.87 9.11 -10.97
N HIS A 93 -10.46 7.85 -10.76
CA HIS A 93 -11.02 6.64 -11.36
C HIS A 93 -12.06 5.93 -10.47
N ARG A 94 -12.49 6.53 -9.36
CA ARG A 94 -13.46 5.93 -8.40
C ARG A 94 -14.84 5.58 -8.98
N HIS A 95 -15.12 6.02 -10.21
CA HIS A 95 -16.38 5.81 -10.93
C HIS A 95 -16.30 4.66 -11.94
N LEU A 96 -15.09 4.13 -12.18
CA LEU A 96 -14.88 2.97 -13.03
C LEU A 96 -15.51 1.74 -12.40
N LEU A 97 -15.98 0.83 -13.25
CA LEU A 97 -16.33 -0.52 -12.81
C LEU A 97 -15.04 -1.26 -12.45
N ASP A 98 -15.16 -2.32 -11.64
CA ASP A 98 -14.00 -3.09 -11.17
C ASP A 98 -13.15 -3.66 -12.34
N GLU A 99 -13.80 -4.06 -13.44
CA GLU A 99 -13.16 -4.56 -14.66
C GLU A 99 -12.33 -3.46 -15.36
N ASP A 100 -12.91 -2.27 -15.55
CA ASP A 100 -12.22 -1.14 -16.19
C ASP A 100 -11.05 -0.65 -15.32
N LEU A 101 -11.23 -0.64 -13.99
CA LEU A 101 -10.16 -0.30 -13.05
C LEU A 101 -9.01 -1.30 -13.14
N GLN A 102 -9.32 -2.59 -13.30
CA GLN A 102 -8.31 -3.62 -13.45
C GLN A 102 -7.48 -3.42 -14.72
N GLU A 103 -8.14 -3.22 -15.87
CA GLU A 103 -7.44 -2.97 -17.14
C GLU A 103 -6.50 -1.75 -17.01
N MET A 104 -6.99 -0.66 -16.41
CA MET A 104 -6.18 0.53 -16.16
C MET A 104 -4.98 0.24 -15.24
N LEU A 105 -5.14 -0.59 -14.20
CA LEU A 105 -4.04 -0.94 -13.28
C LEU A 105 -3.00 -1.84 -13.96
N GLU A 106 -3.41 -2.69 -14.90
CA GLU A 106 -2.49 -3.53 -15.66
C GLU A 106 -1.65 -2.72 -16.67
N GLU A 107 -2.23 -1.69 -17.28
CA GLU A 107 -1.53 -0.80 -18.22
C GLU A 107 -0.66 0.26 -17.53
N ASN A 108 -1.21 0.93 -16.51
CA ASN A 108 -0.53 1.99 -15.78
C ASN A 108 -0.83 1.93 -14.27
N PRO A 109 -0.12 1.07 -13.53
CA PRO A 109 -0.36 0.87 -12.10
C PRO A 109 0.05 2.08 -11.25
N VAL A 110 0.84 3.02 -11.77
CA VAL A 110 1.33 4.17 -11.00
C VAL A 110 0.47 5.40 -11.33
N PRO A 111 -0.37 5.90 -10.40
CA PRO A 111 -1.11 7.14 -10.59
C PRO A 111 -0.17 8.33 -10.69
N ASP A 112 -0.67 9.43 -11.25
CA ASP A 112 0.09 10.68 -11.37
C ASP A 112 0.57 11.18 -10.00
N ILE A 113 1.86 11.48 -9.92
CA ILE A 113 2.53 11.93 -8.69
C ILE A 113 2.92 13.39 -8.84
N PRO A 114 2.62 14.27 -7.87
CA PRO A 114 3.03 15.66 -7.93
C PRO A 114 4.55 15.78 -8.12
N SER A 115 4.98 16.73 -8.95
CA SER A 115 6.39 16.86 -9.37
C SER A 115 7.37 17.04 -8.21
N ILE A 116 6.93 17.61 -7.09
CA ILE A 116 7.73 17.78 -5.87
C ILE A 116 8.10 16.44 -5.20
N TYR A 117 7.40 15.35 -5.54
CA TYR A 117 7.60 14.01 -4.97
C TYR A 117 8.18 12.99 -5.97
N LEU A 118 8.75 13.44 -7.09
CA LEU A 118 9.29 12.53 -8.12
C LEU A 118 10.42 11.63 -7.59
N GLU A 119 11.14 12.03 -6.54
CA GLU A 119 12.15 11.18 -5.90
C GLU A 119 11.56 9.90 -5.27
N LEU A 120 10.25 9.86 -5.01
CA LEU A 120 9.55 8.68 -4.51
C LEU A 120 9.11 7.73 -5.63
N LEU A 121 9.23 8.08 -6.92
CA LEU A 121 8.81 7.22 -8.03
C LEU A 121 9.38 5.79 -7.95
N PRO A 122 10.67 5.55 -7.63
CA PRO A 122 11.19 4.19 -7.50
C PRO A 122 10.49 3.38 -6.39
N LEU A 123 10.03 4.05 -5.33
CA LEU A 123 9.28 3.43 -4.23
C LEU A 123 7.88 3.02 -4.71
N PHE A 124 7.21 3.89 -5.47
CA PHE A 124 5.90 3.62 -6.05
C PHE A 124 5.94 2.49 -7.07
N HIS A 125 6.90 2.50 -8.01
CA HIS A 125 7.09 1.39 -8.95
C HIS A 125 7.38 0.06 -8.23
N ALA A 126 8.17 0.09 -7.15
CA ALA A 126 8.43 -1.10 -6.35
C ALA A 126 7.19 -1.61 -5.60
N SER A 127 6.27 -0.72 -5.23
CA SER A 127 5.06 -1.04 -4.47
C SER A 127 3.95 -1.61 -5.36
N TRP A 128 3.79 -1.03 -6.55
CA TRP A 128 2.75 -1.40 -7.52
C TRP A 128 3.28 -2.28 -8.67
N GLU A 129 4.33 -3.06 -8.42
CA GLU A 129 4.70 -4.18 -9.28
C GLU A 129 3.55 -5.21 -9.26
N THR A 130 2.99 -5.49 -10.43
CA THR A 130 1.78 -6.34 -10.57
C THR A 130 2.11 -7.80 -10.37
N ASP A 131 3.32 -8.23 -10.73
CA ASP A 131 3.81 -9.57 -10.43
C ASP A 131 4.29 -9.64 -8.98
N TRP A 132 3.48 -10.23 -8.10
CA TRP A 132 3.77 -10.35 -6.67
C TRP A 132 5.12 -11.04 -6.40
N THR A 133 5.61 -11.91 -7.29
CA THR A 133 6.90 -12.59 -7.11
C THR A 133 8.09 -11.65 -7.33
N LYS A 134 7.90 -10.58 -8.12
CA LYS A 134 8.89 -9.54 -8.39
C LYS A 134 8.73 -8.33 -7.47
N ARG A 135 7.57 -8.18 -6.83
CA ARG A 135 7.29 -7.06 -5.92
C ARG A 135 8.28 -7.07 -4.76
N LYS A 136 8.88 -5.90 -4.51
CA LYS A 136 9.92 -5.76 -3.49
C LYS A 136 9.33 -5.94 -2.09
N SER A 137 10.14 -6.50 -1.18
CA SER A 137 9.75 -6.61 0.22
C SER A 137 9.69 -5.24 0.91
N VAL A 138 8.99 -5.16 2.04
CA VAL A 138 8.96 -3.95 2.89
C VAL A 138 10.36 -3.48 3.31
N MET A 139 11.32 -4.41 3.48
CA MET A 139 12.70 -4.08 3.83
C MET A 139 13.41 -3.35 2.69
N ASN A 140 13.18 -3.78 1.45
CA ASN A 140 13.73 -3.09 0.28
C ASN A 140 13.06 -1.73 0.05
N LEU A 141 11.75 -1.60 0.34
CA LEU A 141 11.07 -0.30 0.30
C LEU A 141 11.64 0.68 1.32
N LYS A 142 11.96 0.22 2.54
CA LYS A 142 12.61 1.04 3.56
C LYS A 142 13.94 1.61 3.04
N GLU A 143 14.75 0.80 2.35
CA GLU A 143 16.01 1.27 1.76
C GLU A 143 15.76 2.35 0.70
N LEU A 144 14.79 2.15 -0.20
CA LEU A 144 14.41 3.14 -1.21
C LEU A 144 13.92 4.45 -0.60
N LEU A 145 13.12 4.37 0.47
CA LEU A 145 12.62 5.54 1.18
C LEU A 145 13.76 6.33 1.85
N VAL A 146 14.71 5.64 2.47
CA VAL A 146 15.91 6.27 3.05
C VAL A 146 16.74 6.95 1.96
N MET A 147 16.92 6.32 0.80
CA MET A 147 17.64 6.92 -0.32
C MET A 147 16.93 8.18 -0.83
N ALA A 148 15.61 8.14 -1.01
CA ALA A 148 14.83 9.30 -1.42
C ALA A 148 14.93 10.44 -0.40
N TYR A 149 14.82 10.15 0.90
CA TYR A 149 14.99 11.15 1.95
C TYR A 149 16.38 11.80 1.93
N GLN A 150 17.43 10.98 1.76
CA GLN A 150 18.81 11.48 1.69
C GLN A 150 19.07 12.33 0.44
N ASN A 151 18.48 12.00 -0.70
CA ASN A 151 18.60 12.79 -1.92
C ASN A 151 17.89 14.13 -1.77
N ASN A 152 16.68 14.14 -1.23
CA ASN A 152 15.93 15.36 -0.98
C ASN A 152 16.69 16.32 -0.04
N LEU A 153 17.28 15.80 1.04
CA LEU A 153 18.12 16.59 1.96
C LEU A 153 19.38 17.16 1.30
N ARG A 154 19.93 16.54 0.25
CA ARG A 154 21.08 17.07 -0.49
C ARG A 154 20.70 18.19 -1.46
N ASN A 155 19.42 18.30 -1.77
CA ASN A 155 18.87 19.29 -2.70
C ASN A 155 18.31 20.54 -1.98
N LEU A 156 18.36 20.57 -0.64
CA LEU A 156 18.02 21.70 0.24
C LEU A 156 19.27 22.44 0.71
#